data_AF-A0A957VSA6-F1
#
_entry.id   AF-A0A957VSA6-F1
#
_cell.length_a   1.000
_cell.length_b   1.000
_cell.length_c   1.000
_cell.angle_alpha   90.00
_cell.angle_beta   90.00
_cell.angle_gamma   90.00
#
_symmetry.space_group_name_H-M   'P 1'
#
loop_
_entity.id
_entity.type
_entity.pdbx_description
1 polymer ?
#
loop_
_entity_poly.entity_id
_entity_poly.type
_entity_poly.pdbx_seq_one_letter_code
_entity_poly.pdbx_strand_id
1 'polypeptide(L)' 'MITEAMLGPDHPHTATSLNKLAILCYYESDYKSAAELMRRALSIYEAVLGADHPDSRSSRESLRVIVAKLEAGTADS' A
#
# COMPACT_ATOMS: atom_id res chain seq x y z
N MET A 1 3.74 -23.32 8.87
CA MET A 1 2.86 -22.66 7.88
C MET A 1 1.87 -21.82 8.66
N ILE A 2 1.91 -20.50 8.54
CA ILE A 2 0.87 -19.62 9.09
C ILE A 2 0.18 -19.02 7.88
N THR A 3 -1.00 -19.53 7.59
CA THR A 3 -1.85 -19.12 6.47
C THR A 3 -2.72 -17.93 6.87
N GLU A 4 -3.05 -17.09 5.90
CA GLU A 4 -3.94 -15.90 5.97
C GLU A 4 -5.23 -16.11 6.77
N ALA A 5 -5.68 -17.35 6.97
CA ALA A 5 -6.88 -17.67 7.72
C ALA A 5 -6.75 -17.47 9.25
N MET A 6 -5.54 -17.41 9.80
CA MET A 6 -5.35 -17.49 11.27
C MET A 6 -5.18 -16.14 11.99
N LEU A 7 -5.05 -15.02 11.26
CA LEU A 7 -4.64 -13.73 11.86
C LEU A 7 -5.62 -12.57 11.65
N GLY A 8 -6.73 -12.78 10.93
CA GLY A 8 -7.74 -11.75 10.68
C GLY A 8 -7.30 -10.68 9.67
N PRO A 9 -8.25 -9.92 9.10
CA PRO A 9 -7.98 -8.90 8.08
C PRO A 9 -7.11 -7.73 8.58
N ASP A 10 -7.00 -7.57 9.90
CA ASP A 10 -6.25 -6.51 10.58
C ASP A 10 -4.83 -6.93 11.01
N HIS A 11 -4.23 -7.95 10.37
CA HIS A 11 -2.88 -8.35 10.75
C HIS A 11 -1.80 -7.51 10.02
N PRO A 12 -0.74 -7.03 10.72
CA PRO A 12 0.37 -6.31 10.10
C PRO A 12 1.06 -7.08 8.96
N HIS A 13 0.97 -8.42 8.96
CA HIS A 13 1.47 -9.24 7.84
C HIS A 13 0.67 -9.03 6.55
N THR A 14 -0.65 -8.84 6.63
CA THR A 14 -1.49 -8.54 5.46
C THR A 14 -1.12 -7.18 4.87
N ALA A 15 -0.96 -6.16 5.72
CA ALA A 15 -0.49 -4.84 5.30
C ALA A 15 0.90 -4.91 4.63
N THR A 16 1.80 -5.73 5.17
CA THR A 16 3.15 -5.93 4.61
C THR A 16 3.09 -6.59 3.24
N SER A 17 2.23 -7.60 3.05
CA SER A 17 2.03 -8.25 1.75
C SER A 17 1.44 -7.30 0.72
N LEU A 18 0.41 -6.53 1.10
CA LEU A 18 -0.19 -5.50 0.24
C LEU A 18 0.81 -4.42 -0.17
N ASN A 19 1.64 -3.96 0.76
CA ASN A 19 2.70 -2.99 0.48
C ASN A 19 3.71 -3.54 -0.55
N LYS A 20 4.11 -4.82 -0.43
CA LYS A 20 5.00 -5.47 -1.41
C LYS A 20 4.36 -5.59 -2.79
N LEU A 21 3.08 -5.98 -2.86
CA LEU A 21 2.35 -6.05 -4.12
C LEU A 21 2.20 -4.67 -4.77
N ALA A 22 1.93 -3.64 -3.98
CA ALA A 22 1.83 -2.26 -4.48
C ALA A 22 3.16 -1.79 -5.09
N ILE A 23 4.28 -2.12 -4.46
CA ILE A 23 5.62 -1.83 -5.00
C ILE A 23 5.87 -2.58 -6.31
N LEU A 24 5.46 -3.85 -6.41
CA LEU A 24 5.57 -4.62 -7.65
C LEU A 24 4.76 -3.98 -8.78
N CYS A 25 3.49 -3.63 -8.53
CA CYS A 25 2.65 -2.94 -9.51
C CYS A 25 3.26 -1.59 -9.94
N TYR A 26 3.89 -0.87 -9.02
CA TYR A 26 4.62 0.37 -9.34
C TYR A 26 5.76 0.13 -10.34
N TYR A 27 6.55 -0.94 -10.15
CA TYR A 27 7.61 -1.30 -11.09
C TYR A 27 7.08 -1.76 -12.45
N GLU A 28 5.87 -2.34 -12.49
CA GLU A 28 5.15 -2.69 -13.72
C GLU A 28 4.45 -1.48 -14.36
N SER A 29 4.63 -0.27 -13.83
CA SER A 29 3.94 0.97 -14.25
C SER A 29 2.40 0.92 -14.11
N ASP A 30 1.85 -0.07 -13.39
CA ASP A 30 0.45 -0.10 -12.99
C ASP A 30 0.24 0.72 -11.72
N TYR A 31 0.34 2.04 -11.88
CA TYR A 31 0.17 2.98 -10.77
C TYR A 31 -1.23 2.96 -10.18
N LYS A 32 -2.24 2.52 -10.95
CA LYS A 32 -3.63 2.44 -10.48
C LYS A 32 -3.76 1.31 -9.45
N SER A 33 -3.36 0.10 -9.80
CA SER A 33 -3.38 -1.04 -8.88
C SER A 33 -2.45 -0.80 -7.69
N ALA A 34 -1.27 -0.20 -7.92
CA ALA A 34 -0.35 0.18 -6.86
C ALA A 34 -1.01 1.13 -5.83
N ALA A 35 -1.74 2.15 -6.28
CA ALA A 35 -2.40 3.11 -5.39
C ALA A 35 -3.56 2.48 -4.60
N GLU A 36 -4.30 1.54 -5.18
CA GLU A 36 -5.37 0.82 -4.48
C GLU A 36 -4.82 -0.12 -3.41
N LEU A 37 -3.77 -0.88 -3.74
CA LEU A 37 -3.09 -1.78 -2.81
C LEU A 37 -2.44 -1.01 -1.66
N MET A 38 -1.76 0.11 -1.96
CA MET A 38 -1.11 0.95 -0.95
C MET A 38 -2.14 1.62 -0.02
N ARG A 39 -3.31 2.02 -0.53
CA ARG A 39 -4.42 2.53 0.30
C ARG A 39 -4.94 1.49 1.28
N ARG A 40 -5.10 0.24 0.84
CA ARG A 40 -5.52 -0.87 1.73
C ARG A 40 -4.46 -1.17 2.78
N ALA A 41 -3.17 -1.18 2.40
CA ALA A 41 -2.07 -1.35 3.34
C ALA A 41 -2.04 -0.25 4.40
N LEU A 42 -2.18 1.02 3.98
CA LEU A 42 -2.23 2.17 4.87
C LEU A 42 -3.40 2.09 5.86
N SER A 43 -4.60 1.74 5.39
CA SER A 43 -5.76 1.60 6.28
C SER A 43 -5.53 0.56 7.38
N ILE A 44 -4.86 -0.55 7.07
CA ILE A 44 -4.55 -1.58 8.07
C ILE A 44 -3.45 -1.09 9.01
N TYR A 45 -2.39 -0.46 8.49
CA TYR A 45 -1.33 0.09 9.34
C TYR A 45 -1.85 1.16 10.31
N GLU A 46 -2.74 2.05 9.85
CA GLU A 46 -3.35 3.07 10.70
C GLU A 46 -4.27 2.46 11.76
N ALA A 47 -5.06 1.44 11.40
CA ALA A 47 -5.96 0.76 12.34
C ALA A 47 -5.20 -0.03 13.42
N VAL A 48 -4.07 -0.65 13.06
CA VAL A 48 -3.34 -1.57 13.95
C VAL A 48 -2.23 -0.87 14.74
N LEU A 49 -1.47 0.01 14.07
CA LEU A 49 -0.26 0.63 14.62
C LEU A 49 -0.48 2.12 14.96
N GLY A 50 -1.54 2.73 14.44
CA GLY A 50 -1.81 4.16 14.56
C GLY A 50 -1.18 4.99 13.43
N ALA A 51 -1.70 6.20 13.22
CA ALA A 51 -1.28 7.11 12.15
C ALA A 51 0.16 7.63 12.30
N ASP A 52 0.67 7.74 13.54
CA ASP A 52 2.03 8.22 13.82
C ASP A 52 3.11 7.14 13.69
N HIS A 53 2.70 5.88 13.52
CA HIS A 53 3.65 4.78 13.37
C HIS A 53 4.51 4.96 12.12
N PRO A 54 5.83 4.65 12.17
CA PRO A 54 6.73 4.74 11.02
C PRO A 54 6.21 4.04 9.75
N ASP A 55 5.58 2.88 9.90
CA ASP A 55 5.02 2.13 8.76
C ASP A 55 3.82 2.85 8.13
N SER A 56 2.89 3.36 8.93
CA SER A 56 1.76 4.17 8.44
C SER A 56 2.26 5.42 7.69
N ARG A 57 3.24 6.12 8.26
CA ARG A 57 3.86 7.29 7.61
C ARG A 57 4.54 6.93 6.29
N SER A 58 5.26 5.81 6.26
CA SER A 58 5.98 5.34 5.06
C SER A 58 5.03 4.91 3.96
N SER A 59 3.96 4.19 4.29
CA SER A 59 2.93 3.80 3.32
C SER A 59 2.18 5.01 2.75
N ARG A 60 1.92 6.02 3.59
CA ARG A 60 1.31 7.28 3.14
C ARG A 60 2.21 8.07 2.19
N GLU A 61 3.51 8.14 2.46
CA GLU A 61 4.46 8.78 1.56
C GLU A 61 4.57 8.02 0.23
N SER A 62 4.63 6.69 0.31
CA SER A 62 4.66 5.83 -0.88
C SER A 62 3.40 6.01 -1.74
N LEU A 63 2.23 6.11 -1.11
CA LEU A 63 0.97 6.41 -1.80
C LEU A 63 1.01 7.76 -2.52
N ARG A 64 1.56 8.82 -1.91
CA ARG A 64 1.72 10.13 -2.59
C ARG A 64 2.56 10.00 -3.85
N VAL A 65 3.67 9.27 -3.80
CA VAL A 65 4.55 9.08 -4.96
C VAL A 65 3.83 8.32 -6.06
N ILE A 66 3.12 7.25 -5.72
CA ILE A 66 2.36 6.44 -6.70
C ILE A 66 1.27 7.29 -7.37
N VAL A 67 0.50 8.05 -6.59
CA VAL A 67 -0.57 8.91 -7.13
C VAL A 67 0.01 10.01 -8.03
N ALA A 68 1.11 10.65 -7.63
CA ALA A 68 1.77 11.65 -8.48
C ALA A 68 2.24 11.07 -9.82
N LYS A 69 2.72 9.81 -9.83
CA LYS A 69 3.09 9.11 -11.07
C LYS A 69 1.89 8.74 -11.92
N LEU A 70 0.79 8.31 -11.30
CA LEU A 70 -0.48 8.06 -11.98
C LEU A 70 -0.97 9.33 -12.69
N GLU A 71 -0.97 10.47 -11.99
CA GLU A 71 -1.39 11.76 -12.55
C GLU A 71 -0.45 12.27 -13.65
N ALA A 72 0.86 12.13 -13.47
CA ALA A 72 1.84 12.50 -14.49
C ALA A 72 1.73 11.64 -15.76
N GLY A 73 1.42 10.34 -15.62
CA GLY A 73 1.18 9.45 -16.76
C GLY A 73 -0.13 9.74 -17.49
N THR A 74 -1.15 10.28 -16.81
CA THR A 74 -2.42 10.71 -17.44
C THR A 74 -2.33 12.06 -18.14
N ALA A 75 -1.30 12.86 -17.86
CA ALA A 75 -1.09 14.17 -18.50
C ALA A 75 -0.40 14.08 -19.87
N ASP A 76 0.08 12.90 -20.25
CA ASP A 76 0.83 12.64 -21.49
C ASP A 76 -0.01 11.88 -22.54
N SER A 77 -1.35 12.05 -22.52
CA SER A 77 -2.30 11.43 -23.47
C SER A 77 -3.32 12.43 -23.99
#